data_AF-A0A959WK49-F1
#
_entry.id   AF-A0A959WK49-F1
#
_cell.length_a   1.000
_cell.length_b   1.000
_cell.length_c   1.000
_cell.angle_alpha   90.00
_cell.angle_beta   90.00
_cell.angle_gamma   90.00
#
_symmetry.space_group_name_H-M   'P 1'
#
loop_
_entity.id
_entity.type
_entity.pdbx_description
1 polymer ?
#
loop_
_entity_poly.entity_id
_entity_poly.type
_entity_poly.pdbx_seq_one_letter_code
_entity_poly.pdbx_strand_id
1 'polypeptide(L)'
;MIGLAELHAATTHLAVIALPLYALLLILRRAGITVWAHSEVWVLGAAVAGMLASGITGLIVRGESLTELRGSDNTIGAVHFSLGIAIAIVLLIAAGTRFRRLRRGQTFTPALPVVVVAVLLAGAVLGQGYFGGKMTYAHGVGVDALGQGAQTAVGSRDLAVALATGTPVVDAGKQAFGADGLGCATCHGDLAEGARGPRLAGGVELEHFRGVHGGGLFPARVVTDEQFDAVNAYLETLGPPGR
;
A
#
# COMPACT_ATOMS: atom_id res chain seq x y z
N MET A 1 16.77 8.16 -3.55
CA MET A 1 16.34 7.79 -2.19
C MET A 1 15.23 6.76 -2.33
N ILE A 2 15.24 5.68 -1.55
CA ILE A 2 14.17 4.65 -1.59
C ILE A 2 12.99 5.21 -0.79
N GLY A 3 11.78 5.24 -1.36
CA GLY A 3 10.59 5.66 -0.63
C GLY A 3 10.16 4.63 0.42
N LEU A 4 9.30 5.06 1.35
CA LEU A 4 8.89 4.22 2.49
C LEU A 4 8.05 3.02 2.05
N ALA A 5 7.23 3.17 1.02
CA ALA A 5 6.44 2.08 0.44
C ALA A 5 7.33 1.02 -0.21
N GLU A 6 8.36 1.43 -0.96
CA GLU A 6 9.33 0.54 -1.58
C GLU A 6 10.19 -0.18 -0.53
N LEU A 7 10.54 0.53 0.56
CA LEU A 7 11.23 -0.09 1.70
C LEU A 7 10.32 -1.11 2.41
N HIS A 8 9.04 -0.80 2.60
CA HIS A 8 8.07 -1.75 3.16
C HIS A 8 7.93 -2.99 2.27
N ALA A 9 7.79 -2.80 0.96
CA ALA A 9 7.76 -3.91 0.01
C ALA A 9 9.03 -4.76 0.12
N ALA A 10 10.23 -4.16 0.02
CA ALA A 10 11.50 -4.86 0.10
C ALA A 10 11.67 -5.67 1.40
N THR A 11 11.33 -5.08 2.55
CA THR A 11 11.42 -5.77 3.85
C THR A 11 10.41 -6.90 3.99
N THR A 12 9.22 -6.76 3.40
CA THR A 12 8.21 -7.82 3.36
C THR A 12 8.65 -9.02 2.52
N HIS A 13 9.33 -8.79 1.38
CA HIS A 13 9.85 -9.88 0.54
C HIS A 13 10.84 -10.79 1.30
N LEU A 14 11.67 -10.22 2.17
CA LEU A 14 12.57 -11.02 3.00
C LEU A 14 11.81 -12.02 3.88
N ALA A 15 10.74 -11.57 4.55
CA ALA A 15 9.90 -12.45 5.36
C ALA A 15 9.14 -13.48 4.49
N VAL A 16 8.60 -13.03 3.36
CA VAL A 16 7.84 -13.87 2.40
C VAL A 16 8.70 -15.00 1.83
N ILE A 17 10.01 -14.80 1.64
CA ILE A 17 10.92 -15.84 1.15
C ILE A 17 11.42 -16.72 2.31
N ALA A 18 11.81 -16.10 3.43
CA ALA A 18 12.43 -16.82 4.54
C ALA A 18 11.46 -17.76 5.26
N LEU A 19 10.18 -17.39 5.41
CA LEU A 19 9.17 -18.22 6.09
C LEU A 19 8.90 -19.56 5.34
N PRO A 20 8.59 -19.59 4.03
CA PRO A 20 8.47 -20.83 3.27
C PRO A 20 9.75 -21.64 3.25
N LEU A 21 10.91 -20.99 3.13
CA LEU A 21 12.19 -21.69 3.17
C LEU A 21 12.42 -22.35 4.54
N TYR A 22 12.08 -21.68 5.64
CA TYR A 22 12.15 -22.25 6.98
C TYR A 22 11.21 -23.46 7.13
N ALA A 23 9.97 -23.33 6.68
CA ALA A 23 9.00 -24.42 6.64
C ALA A 23 9.52 -25.64 5.85
N LEU A 24 10.12 -25.41 4.67
CA LEU A 24 10.70 -26.46 3.85
C LEU A 24 11.86 -27.16 4.58
N LEU A 25 12.77 -26.42 5.21
CA LEU A 25 13.87 -27.00 5.97
C LEU A 25 13.38 -27.90 7.11
N LEU A 26 12.29 -27.53 7.78
CA LEU A 26 11.68 -28.35 8.82
C LEU A 26 11.08 -29.66 8.26
N ILE A 27 10.47 -29.61 7.07
CA ILE A 27 9.95 -30.79 6.37
C ILE A 27 11.10 -31.70 5.91
N LEU A 28 12.15 -31.14 5.29
CA LEU A 28 13.32 -31.91 4.83
C LEU A 28 14.03 -32.60 6.00
N ARG A 29 14.21 -31.89 7.10
CA ARG A 29 14.78 -32.47 8.33
C ARG A 29 13.94 -33.64 8.85
N ARG A 30 12.60 -33.53 8.76
CA ARG A 30 11.69 -34.64 9.11
C ARG A 30 11.88 -35.85 8.20
N ALA A 31 12.17 -35.62 6.92
CA ALA A 31 12.49 -36.68 5.96
C ALA A 31 13.91 -37.28 6.15
N GLY A 32 14.64 -36.87 7.20
CA GLY A 32 16.00 -37.33 7.48
C GLY A 32 17.09 -36.59 6.71
N ILE A 33 16.73 -35.55 5.94
CA ILE A 33 17.68 -34.76 5.16
C ILE A 33 18.26 -33.67 6.07
N THR A 34 19.48 -33.90 6.58
CA THR A 34 20.12 -33.03 7.59
C THR A 34 21.24 -32.13 7.06
N VAL A 35 21.57 -32.23 5.76
CA VAL A 35 22.67 -31.45 5.14
C VAL A 35 22.50 -29.93 5.31
N TRP A 36 21.27 -29.45 5.51
CA TRP A 36 20.94 -28.04 5.71
C TRP A 36 20.62 -27.66 7.15
N ALA A 37 20.91 -28.51 8.13
CA ALA A 37 20.51 -28.29 9.53
C ALA A 37 21.12 -27.02 10.14
N HIS A 38 22.31 -26.60 9.68
CA HIS A 38 22.94 -25.35 10.14
C HIS A 38 22.27 -24.10 9.53
N SER A 39 21.74 -24.19 8.31
CA SER A 39 21.03 -23.09 7.65
C SER A 39 19.71 -22.75 8.34
N GLU A 40 19.12 -23.69 9.07
CA GLU A 40 17.84 -23.53 9.77
C GLU A 40 17.81 -22.29 10.68
N VAL A 41 18.87 -22.05 11.47
CA VAL A 41 18.92 -20.91 12.40
C VAL A 41 19.03 -19.58 11.66
N TRP A 42 19.76 -19.56 10.54
CA TRP A 42 19.94 -18.37 9.72
C TRP A 42 18.65 -17.99 8.99
N VAL A 43 17.95 -18.98 8.42
CA VAL A 43 16.66 -18.75 7.76
C VAL A 43 15.60 -18.30 8.77
N LEU A 44 15.57 -18.89 9.96
CA LEU A 44 14.69 -18.42 11.05
C LEU A 44 15.03 -16.98 11.48
N GLY A 45 16.32 -16.67 11.63
CA GLY A 45 16.79 -15.32 11.94
C GLY A 45 16.38 -14.30 10.88
N ALA A 46 16.55 -14.64 9.61
CA ALA A 46 16.13 -13.81 8.47
C ALA A 46 14.60 -13.61 8.45
N ALA A 47 13.81 -14.64 8.74
CA ALA A 47 12.36 -14.52 8.85
C ALA A 47 11.95 -13.56 9.97
N VAL A 48 12.56 -13.68 11.15
CA VAL A 48 12.28 -12.78 12.29
C VAL A 48 12.69 -11.35 11.97
N ALA A 49 13.89 -11.14 11.43
CA ALA A 49 14.37 -9.81 11.06
C ALA A 49 13.49 -9.16 9.98
N GLY A 50 13.16 -9.90 8.92
CA GLY A 50 12.27 -9.44 7.86
C GLY A 50 10.87 -9.10 8.38
N MET A 51 10.30 -9.94 9.26
CA MET A 51 9.00 -9.69 9.87
C MET A 51 9.00 -8.44 10.75
N LEU A 52 10.03 -8.24 11.56
CA LEU A 52 10.17 -7.02 12.38
C LEU A 52 10.32 -5.78 11.52
N ALA A 53 11.18 -5.84 10.49
CA ALA A 53 11.37 -4.72 9.56
C ALA A 53 10.10 -4.39 8.77
N SER A 54 9.39 -5.42 8.26
CA SER A 54 8.10 -5.27 7.59
C SER A 54 7.03 -4.71 8.54
N GLY A 55 6.98 -5.15 9.79
CA GLY A 55 6.07 -4.62 10.80
C GLY A 55 6.31 -3.15 11.13
N ILE A 56 7.58 -2.75 11.31
CA ILE A 56 7.95 -1.35 11.57
C ILE A 56 7.63 -0.47 10.36
N THR A 57 8.08 -0.87 9.17
CA THR A 57 7.80 -0.11 7.94
C THR A 57 6.31 -0.05 7.65
N GLY A 58 5.58 -1.14 7.87
CA GLY A 58 4.12 -1.23 7.72
C GLY A 58 3.36 -0.29 8.66
N LEU A 59 3.83 -0.15 9.91
CA LEU A 59 3.28 0.83 10.86
C LEU A 59 3.53 2.27 10.40
N ILE A 60 4.71 2.55 9.84
CA ILE A 60 5.07 3.87 9.33
C ILE A 60 4.20 4.25 8.12
N VAL A 61 4.00 3.34 7.16
CA VAL A 61 3.18 3.59 5.96
C VAL A 61 1.68 3.38 6.19
N ARG A 62 1.26 3.00 7.40
CA ARG A 62 -0.17 2.78 7.71
C ARG A 62 -1.02 4.03 7.52
N GLY A 63 -0.47 5.20 7.83
CA GLY A 63 -1.18 6.47 7.61
C GLY A 63 -1.52 6.69 6.14
N GLU A 64 -0.55 6.41 5.27
CA GLU A 64 -0.69 6.52 3.81
C GLU A 64 -1.71 5.51 3.27
N SER A 65 -1.62 4.24 3.68
CA SER A 65 -2.57 3.23 3.23
C SER A 65 -4.01 3.49 3.68
N LEU A 66 -4.22 4.11 4.85
CA LEU A 66 -5.56 4.54 5.29
C LEU A 66 -6.12 5.68 4.44
N THR A 67 -5.26 6.55 3.89
CA THR A 67 -5.69 7.62 2.98
C THR A 67 -5.97 7.13 1.57
N GLU A 68 -5.30 6.06 1.15
CA GLU A 68 -5.46 5.41 -0.16
C GLU A 68 -6.64 4.42 -0.17
N LEU A 69 -6.85 3.65 0.91
CA LEU A 69 -7.95 2.70 1.08
C LEU A 69 -9.20 3.36 1.69
N ARG A 70 -9.91 4.23 0.95
CA ARG A 70 -11.14 4.87 1.48
C ARG A 70 -12.36 3.96 1.39
N GLY A 71 -13.31 4.11 2.33
CA GLY A 71 -14.60 3.41 2.31
C GLY A 71 -14.54 1.93 2.74
N SER A 72 -15.25 1.04 2.03
CA SER A 72 -15.29 -0.41 2.31
C SER A 72 -13.93 -1.10 2.22
N ASP A 73 -12.98 -0.46 1.52
CA ASP A 73 -11.65 -1.00 1.22
C ASP A 73 -10.70 -0.94 2.42
N ASN A 74 -11.02 -0.16 3.46
CA ASN A 74 -10.33 -0.19 4.75
C ASN A 74 -10.37 -1.58 5.39
N THR A 75 -11.39 -2.37 5.10
CA THR A 75 -11.50 -3.76 5.58
C THR A 75 -10.35 -4.61 5.04
N ILE A 76 -9.93 -4.38 3.79
CA ILE A 76 -8.83 -5.13 3.17
C ILE A 76 -7.51 -4.77 3.85
N GLY A 77 -7.26 -3.48 4.07
CA GLY A 77 -6.08 -3.01 4.82
C GLY A 77 -6.04 -3.54 6.25
N ALA A 78 -7.18 -3.56 6.94
CA ALA A 78 -7.30 -4.12 8.29
C ALA A 78 -7.03 -5.63 8.32
N VAL A 79 -7.60 -6.40 7.37
CA VAL A 79 -7.35 -7.85 7.25
C VAL A 79 -5.88 -8.12 6.97
N HIS A 80 -5.27 -7.41 6.02
CA HIS A 80 -3.84 -7.52 5.73
C HIS A 80 -3.00 -7.22 6.98
N PHE A 81 -3.29 -6.13 7.69
CA PHE A 81 -2.55 -5.75 8.89
C PHE A 81 -2.70 -6.79 10.03
N SER A 82 -3.92 -7.22 10.32
CA SER A 82 -4.20 -8.23 11.36
C SER A 82 -3.57 -9.58 11.04
N LEU A 83 -3.59 -10.00 9.77
CA LEU A 83 -2.94 -11.23 9.32
C LEU A 83 -1.42 -11.14 9.51
N GLY A 84 -0.81 -9.99 9.21
CA GLY A 84 0.61 -9.72 9.48
C GLY A 84 0.96 -9.88 10.96
N ILE A 85 0.15 -9.31 11.87
CA ILE A 85 0.33 -9.48 13.33
C ILE A 85 0.23 -10.95 13.73
N ALA A 86 -0.77 -11.68 13.22
CA ALA A 86 -0.95 -13.09 13.54
C ALA A 86 0.27 -13.93 13.11
N ILE A 87 0.80 -13.71 11.90
CA ILE A 87 2.02 -14.37 11.41
C ILE A 87 3.21 -14.03 12.31
N ALA A 88 3.37 -12.76 12.69
CA ALA A 88 4.46 -12.33 13.57
C ALA A 88 4.42 -13.03 14.93
N ILE A 89 3.24 -13.13 15.57
CA ILE A 89 3.07 -13.82 16.85
C ILE A 89 3.46 -15.30 16.72
N VAL A 90 2.96 -16.00 15.69
CA VAL A 90 3.28 -17.42 15.46
C VAL A 90 4.78 -17.62 15.24
N LEU A 91 5.41 -16.75 14.45
CA LEU A 91 6.86 -16.78 14.20
C LEU A 91 7.67 -16.56 15.48
N LEU A 92 7.29 -15.60 16.32
CA LEU A 92 7.96 -15.34 17.60
C LEU A 92 7.82 -16.52 18.57
N ILE A 93 6.65 -17.16 18.62
CA ILE A 93 6.45 -18.38 19.41
C ILE A 93 7.34 -19.52 18.89
N ALA A 94 7.41 -19.70 17.58
CA ALA A 94 8.28 -20.71 16.95
C ALA A 94 9.76 -20.45 17.28
N ALA A 95 10.22 -19.20 17.10
CA ALA A 95 11.59 -18.79 17.39
C ALA A 95 11.94 -18.94 18.87
N GLY A 96 11.07 -18.50 19.77
CA GLY A 96 11.26 -18.63 21.22
C GLY A 96 11.29 -20.10 21.66
N THR A 97 10.42 -20.94 21.09
CA THR A 97 10.41 -22.38 21.35
C THR A 97 11.71 -23.03 20.88
N ARG A 98 12.19 -22.66 19.69
CA ARG A 98 13.44 -23.17 19.14
C ARG A 98 14.62 -22.78 20.01
N PHE A 99 14.72 -21.51 20.38
CA PHE A 99 15.77 -20.99 21.24
C PHE A 99 15.80 -21.66 22.62
N ARG A 100 14.64 -21.83 23.26
CA ARG A 100 14.52 -22.55 24.54
C ARG A 100 15.00 -23.99 24.43
N ARG A 101 14.69 -24.70 23.34
CA ARG A 101 15.14 -26.07 23.10
C ARG A 101 16.65 -26.16 22.91
N LEU A 102 17.23 -25.25 22.11
CA LEU A 102 18.68 -25.17 21.93
C LEU A 102 19.40 -24.94 23.26
N ARG A 103 18.89 -24.04 24.12
CA ARG A 103 19.44 -23.83 25.48
C ARG A 103 19.34 -25.06 26.39
N ARG A 104 18.40 -25.97 26.13
CA ARG A 104 18.23 -27.22 26.88
C ARG A 104 18.97 -28.41 26.25
N GLY A 105 19.76 -28.19 25.19
CA GLY A 105 20.42 -29.28 24.45
C GLY A 105 19.44 -30.18 23.67
N GLN A 106 18.18 -29.78 23.53
CA GLN A 106 17.16 -30.56 22.84
C GLN A 106 17.24 -30.30 21.33
N THR A 107 17.67 -31.30 20.58
CA THR A 107 17.77 -31.24 19.11
C THR A 107 16.52 -31.76 18.41
N PHE A 108 15.66 -32.49 19.11
CA PHE A 108 14.45 -33.10 18.56
C PHE A 108 13.21 -32.19 18.69
N THR A 109 12.44 -32.07 17.62
CA THR A 109 11.17 -31.34 17.60
C THR A 109 10.05 -32.32 17.22
N PRO A 110 8.97 -32.44 18.01
CA PRO A 110 7.87 -33.33 17.67
C PRO A 110 7.30 -32.93 16.32
N ALA A 111 7.13 -33.92 15.46
CA ALA A 111 7.08 -33.69 14.02
C ALA A 111 5.71 -33.22 13.51
N LEU A 112 4.62 -33.55 14.19
CA LEU A 112 3.27 -33.16 13.76
C LEU A 112 2.98 -31.66 13.99
N PRO A 113 3.22 -31.08 15.19
CA PRO A 113 3.00 -29.65 15.41
C PRO A 113 3.80 -28.77 14.44
N VAL A 114 5.02 -29.19 14.10
CA VAL A 114 5.90 -28.47 13.18
C VAL A 114 5.31 -28.37 11.78
N VAL A 115 4.82 -29.51 11.24
CA VAL A 115 4.23 -29.54 9.89
C VAL A 115 2.95 -28.72 9.84
N VAL A 116 2.10 -28.82 10.87
CA VAL A 116 0.85 -28.03 10.94
C VAL A 116 1.17 -26.54 10.97
N VAL A 117 2.10 -26.09 11.83
CA VAL A 117 2.51 -24.69 11.90
C VAL A 117 3.13 -24.21 10.59
N ALA A 118 3.95 -25.04 9.94
CA ALA A 118 4.57 -24.73 8.65
C ALA A 118 3.51 -24.51 7.56
N VAL A 119 2.51 -25.39 7.45
CA VAL A 119 1.42 -25.26 6.47
C VAL A 119 0.56 -24.02 6.76
N LEU A 120 0.21 -23.77 8.03
CA LEU A 120 -0.57 -22.60 8.41
C LEU A 120 0.19 -21.29 8.11
N LEU A 121 1.49 -21.23 8.40
CA LEU A 121 2.32 -20.07 8.07
C LEU A 121 2.42 -19.84 6.57
N ALA A 122 2.62 -20.91 5.77
CA ALA A 122 2.65 -20.80 4.32
C ALA A 122 1.32 -20.27 3.77
N GLY A 123 0.19 -20.83 4.22
CA GLY A 123 -1.15 -20.36 3.83
C GLY A 123 -1.40 -18.91 4.24
N ALA A 124 -0.98 -18.52 5.45
CA ALA A 124 -1.10 -17.14 5.92
C ALA A 124 -0.22 -16.16 5.11
N VAL A 125 1.02 -16.53 4.75
CA VAL A 125 1.88 -15.72 3.87
C VAL A 125 1.27 -15.56 2.48
N LEU A 126 0.69 -16.63 1.91
CA LEU A 126 -0.03 -16.54 0.63
C LEU A 126 -1.25 -15.63 0.72
N GLY A 127 -2.06 -15.76 1.77
CA GLY A 127 -3.20 -14.87 2.02
C GLY A 127 -2.74 -13.41 2.18
N GLN A 128 -1.65 -13.19 2.90
CA GLN A 128 -1.07 -11.87 3.11
C GLN A 128 -0.60 -11.25 1.79
N GLY A 129 0.08 -12.04 0.95
CA GLY A 129 0.49 -11.63 -0.39
C GLY A 129 -0.70 -11.31 -1.30
N TYR A 130 -1.78 -12.10 -1.23
CA TYR A 130 -3.01 -11.82 -1.98
C TYR A 130 -3.65 -10.49 -1.57
N PHE A 131 -3.81 -10.23 -0.26
CA PHE A 131 -4.39 -8.97 0.21
C PHE A 131 -3.47 -7.77 -0.09
N GLY A 132 -2.15 -7.93 0.08
CA GLY A 132 -1.18 -6.89 -0.29
C GLY A 132 -1.22 -6.59 -1.79
N GLY A 133 -1.24 -7.62 -2.63
CA GLY A 133 -1.40 -7.49 -4.08
C GLY A 133 -2.72 -6.80 -4.45
N LYS A 134 -3.83 -7.14 -3.79
CA LYS A 134 -5.10 -6.46 -4.02
C LYS A 134 -5.02 -4.98 -3.64
N MET A 135 -4.44 -4.65 -2.49
CA MET A 135 -4.20 -3.26 -2.07
C MET A 135 -3.41 -2.49 -3.13
N THR A 136 -2.31 -3.05 -3.63
CA THR A 136 -1.46 -2.40 -4.64
C THR A 136 -2.10 -2.34 -6.02
N TYR A 137 -2.56 -3.48 -6.58
CA TYR A 137 -3.01 -3.54 -7.97
C TYR A 137 -4.47 -3.13 -8.19
N ALA A 138 -5.35 -3.30 -7.21
CA ALA A 138 -6.76 -2.91 -7.34
C ALA A 138 -7.03 -1.53 -6.70
N HIS A 139 -6.25 -1.13 -5.70
CA HIS A 139 -6.47 0.10 -4.94
C HIS A 139 -5.30 1.10 -4.98
N GLY A 140 -4.22 0.81 -5.74
CA GLY A 140 -3.11 1.74 -5.96
C GLY A 140 -2.15 1.90 -4.78
N VAL A 141 -2.33 1.13 -3.70
CA VAL A 141 -1.57 1.32 -2.45
C VAL A 141 -0.08 1.11 -2.66
N GLY A 142 0.71 2.13 -2.35
CA GLY A 142 2.17 2.10 -2.45
C GLY A 142 2.73 2.09 -3.88
N VAL A 143 1.88 2.19 -4.92
CA VAL A 143 2.30 2.47 -6.30
C VAL A 143 2.48 3.99 -6.49
N ASP A 144 1.73 4.78 -5.71
CA ASP A 144 1.39 6.16 -6.06
C ASP A 144 1.99 7.24 -5.14
N ALA A 145 2.73 6.89 -4.10
CA ALA A 145 3.38 7.86 -3.21
C ALA A 145 4.27 8.87 -3.98
N LEU A 146 4.91 8.42 -5.06
CA LEU A 146 5.58 9.28 -6.04
C LEU A 146 4.77 9.42 -7.34
N GLY A 147 3.93 8.45 -7.70
CA GLY A 147 3.13 8.44 -8.93
C GLY A 147 2.07 9.53 -8.97
N GLN A 148 1.16 9.58 -7.99
CA GLN A 148 0.12 10.61 -7.89
C GLN A 148 0.72 11.98 -7.59
N GLY A 149 1.77 12.06 -6.76
CA GLY A 149 2.48 13.32 -6.51
C GLY A 149 3.20 13.86 -7.76
N ALA A 150 3.89 13.01 -8.52
CA ALA A 150 4.53 13.38 -9.77
C ALA A 150 3.50 13.67 -10.87
N GLN A 151 2.41 12.91 -10.94
CA GLN A 151 1.29 13.16 -11.83
C GLN A 151 0.65 14.51 -11.52
N THR A 152 0.32 14.80 -10.26
CA THR A 152 -0.17 16.12 -9.86
C THR A 152 0.84 17.22 -10.21
N ALA A 153 2.14 17.00 -9.99
CA ALA A 153 3.16 18.00 -10.32
C ALA A 153 3.30 18.23 -11.84
N VAL A 154 3.24 17.17 -12.64
CA VAL A 154 3.25 17.24 -14.11
C VAL A 154 1.97 17.89 -14.61
N GLY A 155 0.80 17.43 -14.19
CA GLY A 155 -0.50 18.00 -14.53
C GLY A 155 -0.62 19.46 -14.10
N SER A 156 -0.10 19.83 -12.93
CA SER A 156 -0.02 21.22 -12.47
C SER A 156 0.89 22.05 -13.39
N ARG A 157 2.09 21.58 -13.69
CA ARG A 157 3.00 22.28 -14.61
C ARG A 157 2.37 22.46 -15.99
N ASP A 158 1.74 21.41 -16.51
CA ASP A 158 1.14 21.43 -17.85
C ASP A 158 -0.09 22.34 -17.88
N LEU A 159 -0.89 22.38 -16.80
CA LEU A 159 -1.94 23.36 -16.59
C LEU A 159 -1.39 24.80 -16.54
N ALA A 160 -0.30 25.04 -15.81
CA ALA A 160 0.34 26.36 -15.77
C ALA A 160 0.81 26.81 -17.17
N VAL A 161 1.38 25.89 -17.95
CA VAL A 161 1.77 26.16 -19.34
C VAL A 161 0.55 26.44 -20.22
N ALA A 162 -0.53 25.66 -20.10
CA ALA A 162 -1.76 25.88 -20.85
C ALA A 162 -2.36 27.28 -20.58
N LEU A 163 -2.43 27.67 -19.31
CA LEU A 163 -2.90 29.01 -18.91
C LEU A 163 -1.98 30.11 -19.44
N ALA A 164 -0.66 29.95 -19.28
CA ALA A 164 0.33 30.92 -19.75
C ALA A 164 0.37 31.09 -21.28
N THR A 165 -0.05 30.06 -22.02
CA THR A 165 -0.10 30.08 -23.50
C THR A 165 -1.45 30.55 -24.05
N GLY A 166 -2.39 30.95 -23.19
CA GLY A 166 -3.69 31.50 -23.59
C GLY A 166 -4.75 30.45 -23.93
N THR A 167 -4.57 29.20 -23.47
CA THR A 167 -5.65 28.20 -23.53
C THR A 167 -6.85 28.72 -22.73
N PRO A 168 -8.10 28.60 -23.24
CA PRO A 168 -9.27 29.00 -22.48
C PRO A 168 -9.34 28.31 -21.12
N VAL A 169 -9.64 29.06 -20.06
CA VAL A 169 -9.57 28.58 -18.66
C VAL A 169 -10.36 27.29 -18.44
N VAL A 170 -11.58 27.21 -18.99
CA VAL A 170 -12.43 26.00 -18.90
C VAL A 170 -11.80 24.80 -19.62
N ASP A 171 -11.19 25.00 -20.78
CA ASP A 171 -10.55 23.92 -21.53
C ASP A 171 -9.28 23.43 -20.84
N ALA A 172 -8.48 24.35 -20.30
CA ALA A 172 -7.31 24.05 -19.49
C ALA A 172 -7.70 23.29 -18.21
N GLY A 173 -8.74 23.76 -17.51
CA GLY A 173 -9.31 23.10 -16.35
C GLY A 173 -9.84 21.69 -16.63
N LYS A 174 -10.51 21.50 -17.77
CA LYS A 174 -10.99 20.19 -18.23
C LYS A 174 -9.84 19.21 -18.47
N GLN A 175 -8.80 19.65 -19.17
CA GLN A 175 -7.61 18.83 -19.42
C GLN A 175 -6.92 18.45 -18.10
N ALA A 176 -6.75 19.43 -17.21
CA ALA A 176 -6.17 19.22 -15.90
C ALA A 176 -7.02 18.31 -15.01
N PHE A 177 -8.34 18.33 -15.13
CA PHE A 177 -9.22 17.43 -14.38
C PHE A 177 -9.10 15.96 -14.81
N GLY A 178 -8.72 15.72 -16.07
CA GLY A 178 -8.65 14.37 -16.66
C GLY A 178 -7.72 13.39 -15.94
N ALA A 179 -7.86 12.11 -16.29
CA ALA A 179 -7.07 11.02 -15.72
C ALA A 179 -5.56 11.18 -15.99
N ASP A 180 -5.17 11.84 -17.09
CA ASP A 180 -3.77 12.12 -17.45
C ASP A 180 -3.26 13.48 -16.94
N GLY A 181 -4.15 14.33 -16.40
CA GLY A 181 -3.81 15.62 -15.82
C GLY A 181 -3.44 15.51 -14.34
N LEU A 182 -4.23 16.16 -13.50
CA LEU A 182 -4.17 16.06 -12.04
C LEU A 182 -4.75 14.72 -11.52
N GLY A 183 -5.32 13.88 -12.39
CA GLY A 183 -5.85 12.56 -12.05
C GLY A 183 -7.21 12.57 -11.37
N CYS A 184 -7.92 13.72 -11.36
CA CYS A 184 -9.20 13.87 -10.67
C CYS A 184 -10.27 12.90 -11.23
N ALA A 185 -10.32 12.72 -12.55
CA ALA A 185 -11.30 11.86 -13.21
C ALA A 185 -11.22 10.38 -12.79
N THR A 186 -10.05 9.88 -12.40
CA THR A 186 -9.87 8.49 -11.92
C THR A 186 -10.73 8.18 -10.71
N CYS A 187 -11.01 9.18 -9.87
CA CYS A 187 -11.90 9.04 -8.73
C CYS A 187 -13.29 9.60 -8.98
N HIS A 188 -13.38 10.74 -9.69
CA HIS A 188 -14.61 11.53 -9.77
C HIS A 188 -15.42 11.30 -11.07
N GLY A 189 -14.94 10.45 -11.98
CA GLY A 189 -15.53 10.25 -13.30
C GLY A 189 -15.09 11.33 -14.29
N ASP A 190 -15.16 11.06 -15.59
CA ASP A 190 -14.68 11.98 -16.64
C ASP A 190 -15.48 13.29 -16.72
N LEU A 191 -16.74 13.25 -16.27
CA LEU A 191 -17.66 14.38 -16.21
C LEU A 191 -17.94 14.80 -14.76
N ALA A 192 -17.02 14.48 -13.85
CA ALA A 192 -17.15 14.79 -12.43
C ALA A 192 -18.49 14.32 -11.81
N GLU A 193 -19.12 13.30 -12.40
CA GLU A 193 -20.42 12.78 -12.02
C GLU A 193 -20.40 12.03 -10.68
N GLY A 194 -19.20 11.72 -10.20
CA GLY A 194 -18.94 10.88 -9.04
C GLY A 194 -18.81 9.41 -9.44
N ALA A 195 -17.82 8.75 -8.86
CA ALA A 195 -17.61 7.31 -9.04
C ALA A 195 -17.09 6.72 -7.73
N ARG A 196 -15.77 6.60 -7.58
CA ARG A 196 -15.13 6.25 -6.30
C ARG A 196 -15.14 7.44 -5.34
N GLY A 197 -14.97 8.64 -5.87
CA GLY A 197 -15.09 9.92 -5.17
C GLY A 197 -16.49 10.53 -5.34
N PRO A 198 -16.83 11.53 -4.50
CA PRO A 198 -18.10 12.25 -4.61
C PRO A 198 -18.23 12.96 -5.96
N ARG A 199 -19.47 13.25 -6.37
CA ARG A 199 -19.73 14.13 -7.50
C ARG A 199 -19.12 15.52 -7.26
N LEU A 200 -18.45 16.08 -8.27
CA LEU A 200 -17.92 17.46 -8.27
C LEU A 200 -18.54 18.34 -9.38
N ALA A 201 -19.35 17.76 -10.27
CA ALA A 201 -20.07 18.53 -11.29
C ALA A 201 -21.02 19.55 -10.64
N GLY A 202 -20.87 20.82 -11.03
CA GLY A 202 -21.52 21.99 -10.44
C GLY A 202 -20.59 22.90 -9.64
N GLY A 203 -19.31 22.55 -9.51
CA GLY A 203 -18.30 23.34 -8.79
C GLY A 203 -18.09 22.89 -7.35
N VAL A 204 -16.96 23.29 -6.78
CA VAL A 204 -16.56 23.00 -5.39
C VAL A 204 -15.84 24.20 -4.77
N GLU A 205 -16.08 24.42 -3.48
CA GLU A 205 -15.43 25.51 -2.73
C GLU A 205 -13.94 25.20 -2.47
N LEU A 206 -13.07 26.20 -2.65
CA LEU A 206 -11.61 26.07 -2.48
C LEU A 206 -11.23 25.62 -1.07
N GLU A 207 -11.88 26.18 -0.03
CA GLU A 207 -11.64 25.79 1.36
C GLU A 207 -12.02 24.32 1.61
N HIS A 208 -13.09 23.86 0.98
CA HIS A 208 -13.49 22.46 1.05
C HIS A 208 -12.45 21.57 0.37
N PHE A 209 -12.02 21.92 -0.84
CA PHE A 209 -10.98 21.21 -1.57
C PHE A 209 -9.67 21.12 -0.76
N ARG A 210 -9.20 22.26 -0.21
CA ARG A 210 -8.00 22.33 0.62
C ARG A 210 -8.12 21.52 1.91
N GLY A 211 -9.31 21.52 2.53
CA GLY A 211 -9.58 20.71 3.71
C GLY A 211 -9.49 19.21 3.46
N VAL A 212 -9.93 18.75 2.27
CA VAL A 212 -9.96 17.32 1.93
C VAL A 212 -8.65 16.86 1.26
N HIS A 213 -7.94 17.73 0.55
CA HIS A 213 -6.80 17.34 -0.30
C HIS A 213 -5.50 18.14 -0.10
N GLY A 214 -5.55 19.30 0.55
CA GLY A 214 -4.43 20.24 0.68
C GLY A 214 -3.27 19.77 1.56
N GLY A 215 -3.48 18.75 2.39
CA GLY A 215 -2.41 18.07 3.14
C GLY A 215 -1.81 16.85 2.44
N GLY A 216 -2.40 16.40 1.32
CA GLY A 216 -2.09 15.15 0.63
C GLY A 216 -1.78 15.36 -0.85
N LEU A 217 -2.67 14.90 -1.75
CA LEU A 217 -2.47 14.89 -3.21
C LEU A 217 -2.29 16.26 -3.86
N PHE A 218 -2.90 17.32 -3.31
CA PHE A 218 -2.95 18.65 -3.94
C PHE A 218 -2.52 19.76 -2.97
N PRO A 219 -1.28 19.75 -2.46
CA PRO A 219 -0.85 20.80 -1.55
C PRO A 219 -0.73 22.14 -2.30
N ALA A 220 -1.01 23.26 -1.63
CA ALA A 220 -1.02 24.60 -2.23
C ALA A 220 0.31 25.01 -2.91
N ARG A 221 1.42 24.36 -2.52
CA ARG A 221 2.74 24.52 -3.15
C ARG A 221 2.90 23.79 -4.49
N VAL A 222 1.98 22.88 -4.81
CA VAL A 222 1.96 22.09 -6.05
C VAL A 222 0.78 22.50 -6.92
N VAL A 223 -0.42 22.66 -6.36
CA VAL A 223 -1.58 23.21 -7.07
C VAL A 223 -1.90 24.58 -6.49
N THR A 224 -1.71 25.63 -7.29
CA THR A 224 -1.99 27.02 -6.90
C THR A 224 -3.49 27.32 -6.95
N ASP A 225 -3.88 28.47 -6.42
CA ASP A 225 -5.29 28.90 -6.39
C ASP A 225 -5.80 29.15 -7.79
N GLU A 226 -5.00 29.79 -8.64
CA GLU A 226 -5.30 29.99 -10.06
C GLU A 226 -5.52 28.66 -10.81
N GLN A 227 -4.71 27.64 -10.50
CA GLN A 227 -4.86 26.31 -11.09
C GLN A 227 -6.12 25.61 -10.60
N PHE A 228 -6.45 25.75 -9.31
CA PHE A 228 -7.71 25.26 -8.77
C PHE A 228 -8.90 25.96 -9.42
N ASP A 229 -8.86 27.29 -9.55
CA ASP A 229 -9.93 28.08 -10.16
C ASP A 229 -10.21 27.64 -11.60
N ALA A 230 -9.16 27.29 -12.36
CA ALA A 230 -9.32 26.73 -13.70
C ALA A 230 -10.09 25.39 -13.69
N VAL A 231 -9.72 24.47 -12.78
CA VAL A 231 -10.44 23.20 -12.61
C VAL A 231 -11.88 23.45 -12.16
N ASN A 232 -12.11 24.36 -11.21
CA ASN A 232 -13.44 24.68 -10.73
C ASN A 232 -14.32 25.32 -11.82
N ALA A 233 -13.75 26.20 -12.65
CA ALA A 233 -14.45 26.77 -13.80
C ALA A 233 -14.94 25.70 -14.77
N TYR A 234 -14.15 24.63 -14.99
CA TYR A 234 -14.62 23.46 -15.74
C TYR A 234 -15.79 22.76 -15.04
N LEU A 235 -15.66 22.47 -13.74
CA LEU A 235 -16.69 21.78 -12.96
C LEU A 235 -18.04 22.50 -12.98
N GLU A 236 -18.03 23.83 -12.94
CA GLU A 236 -19.24 24.66 -13.01
C GLU A 236 -19.98 24.52 -14.36
N THR A 237 -19.26 24.23 -15.46
CA THR A 237 -19.90 24.03 -16.78
C THR A 237 -20.74 22.75 -16.87
N LEU A 238 -20.49 21.78 -15.98
CA LEU A 238 -21.15 20.48 -15.98
C LEU A 238 -22.55 20.53 -15.35
N GLY A 239 -22.93 21.68 -14.79
CA GLY A 239 -24.24 21.96 -14.22
C GLY A 239 -24.53 21.22 -12.90
N PRO A 240 -25.44 21.76 -12.07
CA PRO A 240 -25.95 21.03 -10.93
C PRO A 240 -26.69 19.76 -11.41
N PRO A 241 -26.79 18.71 -10.58
CA PRO A 241 -27.57 17.53 -10.94
C PRO A 241 -28.97 17.96 -11.37
N GLY A 242 -29.43 17.43 -12.51
CA GLY A 242 -30.82 17.56 -12.92
C GLY A 242 -31.70 17.08 -11.77
N ARG A 243 -32.54 17.98 -11.25
CA ARG A 243 -33.48 17.69 -10.17
C ARG A 243 -34.50 16.64 -10.59
#